data_AF-A0A8T5FEN7-F1
#
_entry.id   AF-A0A8T5FEN7-F1
#
_cell.length_a   1.000
_cell.length_b   1.000
_cell.length_c   1.000
_cell.angle_alpha   90.00
_cell.angle_beta   90.00
_cell.angle_gamma   90.00
#
_symmetry.space_group_name_H-M   'P 1'
#
loop_
_entity.id
_entity.type
_entity.pdbx_description
1 polymer ?
#
loop_
_entity_poly.entity_id
_entity_poly.type
_entity_poly.pdbx_seq_one_letter_code
_entity_poly.pdbx_strand_id
1 'polypeptide(L)'
;MTDVDTSKKVYLFLHGRMDLLEKSQNALASKGFQKENVVMADPKQAGEVGDYMAMLWMPPNPDHIKIQQITAVEECEPEGMIGVWKGVAKDDLFEIKLE
;
A
#
# COMPACT_ATOMS: atom_id res chain seq x y z
N MET A 1 8.95 -17.41 -5.30
CA MET A 1 7.63 -17.03 -4.79
C MET A 1 7.89 -16.15 -3.59
N THR A 2 7.54 -14.87 -3.66
CA THR A 2 7.64 -14.00 -2.49
C THR A 2 6.51 -14.40 -1.56
N ASP A 3 6.85 -14.98 -0.42
CA ASP A 3 5.90 -15.42 0.60
C ASP A 3 5.34 -14.16 1.27
N VAL A 4 4.25 -13.62 0.72
CA VAL A 4 3.55 -12.50 1.32
C VAL A 4 2.63 -13.02 2.40
N ASP A 5 2.77 -12.46 3.60
CA ASP A 5 1.92 -12.82 4.74
C ASP A 5 0.49 -12.31 4.48
N THR A 6 -0.38 -13.22 4.08
CA THR A 6 -1.78 -12.91 3.73
C THR A 6 -2.63 -12.56 4.94
N SER A 7 -2.10 -12.70 6.16
CA SER A 7 -2.75 -12.31 7.42
C SER A 7 -2.49 -10.85 7.79
N LYS A 8 -1.52 -10.19 7.14
CA LYS A 8 -1.18 -8.79 7.38
C LYS A 8 -2.06 -7.84 6.59
N LYS A 9 -2.15 -6.60 7.07
CA LYS A 9 -2.93 -5.56 6.40
C LYS A 9 -2.16 -4.98 5.22
N VAL A 10 -2.90 -4.58 4.20
CA VAL A 10 -2.36 -3.91 3.01
C VAL A 10 -2.99 -2.52 2.91
N TYR A 11 -2.18 -1.48 3.09
CA TYR A 11 -2.62 -0.10 3.01
C TYR A 11 -2.56 0.41 1.57
N LEU A 12 -3.73 0.57 0.95
CA LEU A 12 -3.88 0.95 -0.45
C LEU A 12 -3.98 2.48 -0.63
N PHE A 13 -3.04 3.05 -1.37
CA PHE A 13 -3.01 4.46 -1.76
C PHE A 13 -3.52 4.64 -3.19
N LEU A 14 -4.72 5.21 -3.31
CA LEU A 14 -5.38 5.45 -4.61
C LEU A 14 -5.02 6.79 -5.28
N HIS A 15 -4.39 7.73 -4.56
CA HIS A 15 -4.12 9.08 -5.07
C HIS A 15 -5.36 9.75 -5.71
N GLY A 16 -6.57 9.49 -5.18
CA GLY A 16 -7.84 10.01 -5.70
C GLY A 16 -8.48 9.18 -6.83
N ARG A 17 -7.81 8.13 -7.33
CA ARG A 17 -8.32 7.22 -8.36
C ARG A 17 -9.22 6.12 -7.77
N MET A 18 -10.39 6.52 -7.27
CA MET A 18 -11.39 5.56 -6.77
C MET A 18 -11.86 4.58 -7.86
N ASP A 19 -11.76 4.96 -9.13
CA ASP A 19 -12.01 4.10 -10.28
C ASP A 19 -11.09 2.86 -10.31
N LEU A 20 -9.91 2.95 -9.71
CA LEU A 20 -8.93 1.85 -9.67
C LEU A 20 -8.98 1.03 -8.39
N LEU A 21 -9.89 1.32 -7.45
CA LEU A 21 -10.03 0.57 -6.20
C LEU A 21 -10.27 -0.91 -6.47
N GLU A 22 -11.29 -1.23 -7.28
CA GLU A 22 -11.65 -2.61 -7.59
C GLU A 22 -10.53 -3.33 -8.37
N LYS A 23 -9.94 -2.67 -9.37
CA LYS A 23 -8.79 -3.20 -10.11
C LYS A 23 -7.62 -3.50 -9.16
N SER A 24 -7.32 -2.59 -8.24
CA SER A 24 -6.23 -2.75 -7.29
C SER A 24 -6.47 -3.90 -6.32
N GLN A 25 -7.69 -4.03 -5.79
CA GLN A 25 -8.07 -5.15 -4.93
C GLN A 25 -7.99 -6.50 -5.66
N ASN A 26 -8.38 -6.55 -6.94
CA ASN A 26 -8.24 -7.77 -7.75
C ASN A 26 -6.77 -8.11 -8.04
N ALA A 27 -5.95 -7.11 -8.35
CA ALA A 27 -4.52 -7.27 -8.59
C ALA A 27 -3.79 -7.77 -7.33
N LEU A 28 -4.11 -7.21 -6.17
CA LEU A 28 -3.65 -7.65 -4.85
C LEU A 28 -4.10 -9.10 -4.55
N ALA A 29 -5.38 -9.41 -4.79
CA ALA A 29 -5.91 -10.76 -4.61
C ALA A 29 -5.21 -11.81 -5.50
N SER A 30 -4.84 -11.45 -6.72
CA SER A 30 -4.07 -12.32 -7.62
C SER A 30 -2.66 -12.64 -7.09
N LYS A 31 -2.11 -11.78 -6.21
CA LYS A 31 -0.85 -12.03 -5.51
C LYS A 31 -1.01 -12.79 -4.19
N GLY A 32 -2.24 -13.07 -3.78
CA GLY A 32 -2.56 -13.78 -2.54
C GLY A 32 -3.07 -12.90 -1.39
N PHE A 33 -3.09 -11.57 -1.55
CA PHE A 33 -3.62 -10.68 -0.52
C PHE A 33 -5.14 -10.82 -0.39
N GLN A 34 -5.64 -10.95 0.85
CA GLN A 34 -7.08 -11.01 1.07
C GLN A 34 -7.68 -9.62 0.93
N LYS A 35 -8.76 -9.50 0.15
CA LYS A 35 -9.47 -8.23 -0.06
C LYS A 35 -9.94 -7.59 1.26
N GLU A 36 -10.25 -8.43 2.24
CA GLU A 36 -10.66 -8.06 3.59
C GLU A 36 -9.53 -7.36 4.38
N ASN A 37 -8.28 -7.68 4.06
CA ASN A 37 -7.09 -7.08 4.67
C ASN A 37 -6.61 -5.83 3.91
N VAL A 38 -7.22 -5.51 2.76
CA VAL A 38 -6.92 -4.29 2.01
C VAL A 38 -7.66 -3.12 2.65
N VAL A 39 -6.91 -2.25 3.31
CA VAL A 39 -7.40 -1.07 4.01
C VAL A 39 -7.02 0.17 3.19
N MET A 40 -7.91 1.15 3.09
CA MET A 40 -7.54 2.43 2.47
C MET A 40 -6.50 3.12 3.35
N ALA A 41 -5.39 3.53 2.75
CA ALA A 41 -4.34 4.22 3.50
C ALA A 41 -4.83 5.60 3.95
N ASP A 42 -4.63 5.90 5.24
CA ASP A 42 -5.00 7.19 5.83
C ASP A 42 -3.74 7.99 6.19
N PRO A 43 -3.60 9.24 5.75
CA PRO A 43 -2.41 10.06 6.04
C PRO A 43 -2.26 10.39 7.53
N LYS A 44 -3.28 10.17 8.37
CA LYS A 44 -3.24 10.38 9.81
C LYS A 44 -2.94 9.09 10.59
N GLN A 45 -3.05 7.92 9.95
CA GLN A 45 -2.83 6.63 10.59
C GLN A 45 -1.94 5.73 9.74
N ALA A 46 -0.69 5.57 10.19
CA ALA A 46 0.27 4.65 9.59
C ALA A 46 -0.13 3.19 9.85
N GLY A 47 0.45 2.29 9.06
CA GLY A 47 0.40 0.86 9.35
C GLY A 47 1.36 0.43 10.46
N GLU A 48 1.37 -0.86 10.75
CA GLU A 48 2.27 -1.45 11.74
C GLU A 48 3.48 -2.14 11.06
N VAL A 49 4.54 -2.37 11.82
CA VAL A 49 5.71 -3.12 11.33
C VAL A 49 5.29 -4.53 10.90
N GLY A 50 5.64 -4.90 9.67
CA GLY A 50 5.26 -6.14 9.02
C GLY A 50 4.00 -6.06 8.17
N ASP A 51 3.24 -4.96 8.22
CA ASP A 51 2.17 -4.71 7.25
C ASP A 51 2.72 -4.29 5.89
N TYR A 52 1.85 -4.30 4.88
CA TYR A 52 2.20 -3.97 3.51
C TYR A 52 1.56 -2.67 3.08
N MET A 53 2.22 -1.98 2.17
CA MET A 53 1.78 -0.75 1.56
C MET A 53 1.65 -0.97 0.05
N ALA A 54 0.48 -0.68 -0.49
CA ALA A 54 0.17 -0.78 -1.91
C ALA A 54 -0.07 0.61 -2.47
N MET A 55 0.91 1.16 -3.20
CA MET A 55 0.82 2.50 -3.75
C MET A 55 0.63 2.48 -5.27
N LEU A 56 -0.42 3.12 -5.76
CA LEU A 56 -0.62 3.33 -7.19
C LEU A 56 0.44 4.29 -7.74
N TRP A 57 1.28 3.77 -8.62
CA TRP A 57 2.44 4.46 -9.16
C TRP A 57 2.26 4.82 -10.63
N MET A 58 2.87 5.95 -11.02
CA MET A 58 2.66 6.72 -12.27
C MET A 58 1.45 7.70 -12.27
N PRO A 59 1.23 8.54 -11.24
CA PRO A 59 0.25 9.62 -11.34
C PRO A 59 0.62 10.57 -12.50
N PRO A 60 -0.33 11.03 -13.35
CA PRO A 60 -1.79 10.97 -13.19
C PRO A 60 -2.48 9.68 -13.67
N ASN A 61 -1.79 8.82 -14.42
CA ASN A 61 -2.32 7.57 -14.96
C ASN A 61 -1.54 6.38 -14.38
N PRO A 62 -1.87 5.95 -13.15
CA PRO A 62 -1.13 4.88 -12.53
C PRO A 62 -1.29 3.58 -13.34
N ASP A 63 -0.16 2.99 -13.69
CA ASP A 63 -0.03 1.79 -14.54
C ASP A 63 0.28 0.54 -13.69
N HIS A 64 0.81 0.71 -12.49
CA HIS A 64 1.12 -0.39 -11.59
C HIS A 64 0.98 0.02 -10.13
N ILE A 65 0.89 -0.98 -9.26
CA ILE A 65 0.84 -0.88 -7.81
C ILE A 65 2.20 -1.30 -7.27
N LYS A 66 2.86 -0.41 -6.53
CA LYS A 66 4.10 -0.71 -5.82
C LYS A 66 3.77 -1.31 -4.46
N ILE A 67 4.22 -2.53 -4.21
CA ILE A 67 4.07 -3.21 -2.92
C ILE A 67 5.36 -3.04 -2.12
N GLN A 68 5.22 -2.48 -0.93
CA GLN A 68 6.31 -2.24 0.00
C GLN A 68 5.95 -2.82 1.36
N GLN A 69 6.90 -3.40 2.08
CA GLN A 69 6.68 -3.90 3.43
C GLN A 69 7.14 -2.85 4.43
N ILE A 70 6.33 -2.58 5.45
CA ILE A 70 6.70 -1.68 6.54
C ILE A 70 7.72 -2.39 7.43
N THR A 71 8.93 -1.84 7.51
CA THR A 71 10.04 -2.41 8.30
C THR A 71 10.29 -1.65 9.60
N ALA A 72 9.92 -0.37 9.66
CA ALA A 72 9.89 0.41 10.89
C ALA A 72 8.79 1.49 10.84
N VAL A 73 8.24 1.83 12.00
CA VAL A 73 7.27 2.91 12.15
C VAL A 73 7.77 3.81 13.27
N GLU A 74 8.20 5.02 12.91
CA GLU A 74 8.58 6.06 13.85
C GLU A 74 7.45 7.09 13.96
N GLU A 75 7.06 7.40 15.20
CA GLU A 75 6.10 8.47 15.48
C GLU A 75 6.74 9.81 15.11
N CYS A 76 6.29 10.39 14.00
CA CYS A 76 6.76 11.67 13.50
C CYS A 76 5.58 12.62 13.30
N GLU A 77 5.82 13.93 13.40
CA GLU A 77 4.80 14.93 13.14
C GLU A 77 4.29 14.78 11.70
N PRO A 78 2.96 14.67 11.47
CA PRO A 78 2.42 14.48 10.14
C PRO A 78 2.72 15.71 9.27
N GLU A 79 3.43 15.50 8.17
CA GLU A 79 3.85 16.59 7.29
C GLU A 79 3.21 16.48 5.90
N GLY A 80 2.51 17.54 5.49
CA GLY A 80 1.91 17.66 4.17
C GLY A 80 0.91 16.53 3.85
N MET A 81 0.96 16.02 2.61
CA MET A 81 0.09 14.92 2.15
C MET A 81 0.57 13.53 2.56
N ILE A 82 1.85 13.38 2.91
CA ILE A 82 2.41 12.10 3.36
C ILE A 82 2.00 11.83 4.82
N GLY A 83 1.83 12.87 5.63
CA GLY A 83 1.36 12.74 7.00
C GLY A 83 2.29 11.85 7.84
N VAL A 84 1.72 10.94 8.63
CA VAL A 84 2.48 10.06 9.53
C VAL A 84 3.33 9.01 8.79
N TRP A 85 3.09 8.80 7.48
CA TRP A 85 3.85 7.86 6.65
C TRP A 85 5.28 8.30 6.36
N LYS A 86 5.64 9.54 6.72
CA LYS A 86 7.01 10.07 6.63
C LYS A 86 7.96 9.33 7.59
N GLY A 87 7.47 8.97 8.77
CA GLY A 87 8.21 8.17 9.75
C GLY A 87 8.17 6.66 9.49
N VAL A 88 7.51 6.22 8.41
CA VAL A 88 7.37 4.80 8.09
C VAL A 88 8.49 4.38 7.14
N ALA A 89 9.42 3.58 7.66
CA ALA A 89 10.42 2.88 6.86
C ALA A 89 9.76 1.69 6.15
N LYS A 90 10.05 1.57 4.86
CA LYS A 90 9.42 0.59 3.99
C LYS A 90 10.43 0.05 2.98
N ASP A 91 10.38 -1.25 2.77
CA ASP A 91 11.22 -1.95 1.81
C ASP A 91 10.40 -2.34 0.58
N ASP A 92 10.94 -2.04 -0.60
CA ASP A 92 10.32 -2.42 -1.87
C ASP A 92 10.33 -3.94 -2.03
N LEU A 93 9.15 -4.54 -2.17
CA LEU A 93 9.03 -5.97 -2.39
C LEU A 93 8.90 -6.30 -3.88
N PHE A 94 7.84 -5.81 -4.51
CA PHE A 94 7.54 -6.04 -5.92
C PHE A 94 6.45 -5.09 -6.40
N GLU A 95 6.25 -5.03 -7.70
CA GLU A 95 5.19 -4.26 -8.35
C GLU A 95 4.15 -5.18 -9.03
N ILE A 96 2.91 -4.71 -9.10
CA ILE A 96 1.79 -5.40 -9.74
C ILE A 96 1.27 -4.49 -10.85
N LYS A 97 1.33 -4.92 -12.11
CA LYS A 97 0.78 -4.16 -13.23
C LYS A 97 -0.75 -4.16 -13.18
N LEU A 98 -1.35 -3.00 -13.44
CA LEU A 98 -2.77 -2.83 -13.66
C LEU A 98 -3.05 -2.97 -15.15
N GLU A 99 -3.27 -4.20 -15.62
CA GLU A 99 -3.68 -4.46 -17.00
C GLU A 99 -5.07 -3.88 -17.34
#